data_AF-A0A367SAV9-F1
#
_entry.id   AF-A0A367SAV9-F1
#
_cell.length_a   1.000
_cell.length_b   1.000
_cell.length_c   1.000
_cell.angle_alpha   90.00
_cell.angle_beta   90.00
_cell.angle_gamma   90.00
#
_symmetry.space_group_name_H-M   'P 1'
#
loop_
_entity.id
_entity.type
_entity.pdbx_description
1 polymer ?
#
loop_
_entity_poly.entity_id
_entity_poly.type
_entity_poly.pdbx_seq_one_letter_code
_entity_poly.pdbx_strand_id
1 'polypeptide(L)'
;MTQHIGVKLINAFPMTRQAYNDFRGWQLPADENGSDDGYLVEYLDGGKPNTDRFDGYVSWSPKEVFEKAYRPVSGLSFGIAIEALRQGKKVARAGWNGKGMWLAYVKPYTEAVHTGSTPCFCSRVFELPEGAQGDPKRAPEQLPYIAMKTADEKLVPWLASQTDVLAEDWQIV
;
A
#
# COMPACT_ATOMS: atom_id res chain seq x y z
N MET A 1 28.27 8.46 -1.31
CA MET A 1 26.81 8.68 -1.35
C MET A 1 26.12 7.35 -1.10
N THR A 2 25.06 7.32 -0.30
CA THR A 2 24.24 6.11 -0.08
C THR A 2 22.98 6.22 -0.94
N GLN A 3 22.59 5.12 -1.57
CA GLN A 3 21.40 5.07 -2.43
C GLN A 3 20.19 4.54 -1.64
N HIS A 4 19.02 5.12 -1.89
CA HIS A 4 17.76 4.73 -1.23
C HIS A 4 16.66 4.55 -2.28
N ILE A 5 15.79 3.56 -2.08
CA ILE A 5 14.56 3.33 -2.84
C ILE A 5 13.41 3.16 -1.86
N GLY A 6 12.24 3.72 -2.17
CA GLY A 6 11.08 3.66 -1.29
C GLY A 6 9.78 3.88 -2.05
N VAL A 7 8.67 3.62 -1.36
CA VAL A 7 7.30 3.80 -1.86
C VAL A 7 6.54 4.65 -0.84
N LYS A 8 5.70 5.56 -1.32
CA LYS A 8 4.91 6.48 -0.49
C LYS A 8 3.46 6.52 -0.98
N LEU A 9 2.52 6.54 -0.04
CA LEU A 9 1.14 6.89 -0.31
C LEU A 9 0.95 8.38 -0.05
N ILE A 10 0.48 9.10 -1.08
CA ILE A 10 0.44 10.56 -1.06
C ILE A 10 -0.90 11.07 -1.59
N ASN A 11 -1.31 12.26 -1.14
CA ASN A 11 -2.20 13.12 -1.91
C ASN A 11 -1.35 14.09 -2.73
N ALA A 12 -1.82 14.46 -3.92
CA ALA A 12 -1.18 15.50 -4.72
C ALA A 12 -2.20 16.33 -5.49
N PHE A 13 -1.88 17.61 -5.65
CA PHE A 13 -2.62 18.51 -6.53
C PHE A 13 -1.66 19.44 -7.27
N PRO A 14 -1.95 19.77 -8.55
CA PRO A 14 -1.11 20.69 -9.34
C PRO A 14 -0.96 22.04 -8.64
N MET A 15 0.26 22.53 -8.53
CA MET A 15 0.60 23.80 -7.91
C MET A 15 1.94 24.29 -8.42
N THR A 16 2.01 25.54 -8.89
CA THR A 16 3.27 26.15 -9.33
C THR A 16 4.19 26.40 -8.14
N ARG A 17 5.50 26.54 -8.40
CA ARG A 17 6.48 26.82 -7.33
C ARG A 17 6.16 28.11 -6.57
N GLN A 18 5.73 29.17 -7.25
CA GLN A 18 5.34 30.43 -6.60
C GLN A 18 4.14 30.20 -5.67
N ALA A 19 3.07 29.56 -6.17
CA ALA A 19 1.87 29.30 -5.38
C ALA A 19 2.16 28.46 -4.13
N TYR A 20 3.11 27.52 -4.22
CA TYR A 20 3.55 26.77 -3.06
C TYR A 20 4.32 27.62 -2.04
N ASN A 21 5.24 28.49 -2.48
CA ASN A 21 5.93 29.42 -1.58
C ASN A 21 4.95 30.37 -0.89
N ASP A 22 3.99 30.92 -1.63
CA ASP A 22 2.93 31.77 -1.07
C ASP A 22 2.09 31.01 -0.05
N PHE A 23 1.72 29.75 -0.34
CA PHE A 23 1.02 28.87 0.61
C PHE A 23 1.81 28.65 1.91
N ARG A 24 3.15 28.55 1.81
CA ARG A 24 4.04 28.39 2.97
C ARG A 24 4.35 29.71 3.69
N GLY A 25 3.95 30.85 3.14
CA GLY A 25 4.37 32.17 3.63
C GLY A 25 5.86 32.42 3.42
N TRP A 26 6.46 31.78 2.42
CA TRP A 26 7.87 31.89 2.08
C TRP A 26 8.08 32.84 0.90
N GLN A 27 9.21 33.53 0.90
CA GLN A 27 9.66 34.28 -0.27
C GLN A 27 10.31 33.32 -1.25
N LEU A 28 9.89 33.35 -2.52
CA LEU A 28 10.55 32.59 -3.58
C LEU A 28 12.02 33.05 -3.71
N PRO A 29 13.00 32.13 -3.72
CA PRO A 29 14.39 32.48 -3.99
C PRO A 29 14.56 33.16 -5.35
N ALA A 30 15.46 34.14 -5.44
CA ALA A 30 15.63 34.97 -6.65
C ALA A 30 16.17 34.19 -7.86
N ASP A 31 16.81 33.04 -7.62
CA ASP A 31 17.37 32.14 -8.62
C ASP A 31 16.41 31.01 -9.04
N GLU A 32 15.17 31.00 -8.52
CA GLU A 32 14.17 29.99 -8.82
C GLU A 32 13.05 30.55 -9.73
N ASN A 33 12.54 29.71 -10.64
CA ASN A 33 11.40 30.09 -11.47
C ASN A 33 10.07 29.82 -10.75
N GLY A 34 9.30 30.87 -10.48
CA GLY A 34 8.00 30.77 -9.83
C GLY A 34 6.91 30.11 -10.68
N SER A 35 7.06 30.14 -12.02
CA SER A 35 6.10 29.57 -12.96
C SER A 35 6.31 28.07 -13.22
N ASP A 36 7.30 27.45 -12.58
CA ASP A 36 7.56 26.02 -12.75
C ASP A 36 6.34 25.20 -12.32
N ASP A 37 5.90 24.34 -13.23
CA ASP A 37 4.85 23.37 -12.96
C ASP A 37 5.34 22.33 -11.94
N GLY A 38 4.44 21.99 -11.03
CA GLY A 38 4.70 20.96 -10.04
C GLY A 38 3.44 20.58 -9.29
N TYR A 39 3.66 19.91 -8.17
CA TYR A 39 2.61 19.41 -7.31
C TYR A 39 2.94 19.72 -5.87
N LEU A 40 1.93 20.14 -5.12
CA LEU A 40 1.97 19.99 -3.67
C LEU A 40 1.69 18.52 -3.37
N VAL A 41 2.55 17.93 -2.54
CA VAL A 41 2.51 16.52 -2.15
C VAL A 41 2.33 16.44 -0.63
N GLU A 42 1.25 15.81 -0.18
CA GLU A 42 1.00 15.45 1.22
C GLU A 42 1.29 13.97 1.43
N TYR A 43 2.11 13.63 2.42
CA TYR A 43 2.47 12.25 2.74
C TYR A 43 1.50 11.67 3.78
N LEU A 44 0.84 10.56 3.45
CA LEU A 44 -0.18 9.92 4.26
C LEU A 44 0.36 8.75 5.12
N ASP A 45 1.61 8.35 4.89
CA ASP A 45 2.26 7.21 5.54
C ASP A 45 3.06 7.61 6.79
N GLY A 46 2.85 8.83 7.31
CA GLY A 46 3.39 9.31 8.58
C GLY A 46 4.22 10.59 8.46
N GLY A 47 4.80 10.97 9.59
CA GLY A 47 5.48 12.26 9.76
C GLY A 47 4.56 13.30 10.41
N LYS A 48 5.16 14.27 11.09
CA LYS A 48 4.40 15.39 11.68
C LYS A 48 4.01 16.36 10.56
N PRO A 49 2.78 16.88 10.54
CA PRO A 49 2.40 17.93 9.61
C PRO A 49 3.30 19.15 9.81
N ASN A 50 3.57 19.86 8.71
CA ASN A 50 4.36 21.10 8.71
C ASN A 50 3.50 22.33 8.35
N THR A 51 2.18 22.16 8.32
CA THR A 51 1.17 23.20 8.12
C THR A 51 -0.09 22.82 8.89
N ASP A 52 -0.94 23.79 9.21
CA ASP A 52 -2.22 23.52 9.89
C ASP A 52 -3.36 23.13 8.92
N ARG A 53 -3.10 23.06 7.61
CA ARG A 53 -4.12 22.78 6.58
C ARG A 53 -4.22 21.31 6.19
N PHE A 54 -3.22 20.52 6.53
CA PHE A 54 -3.08 19.12 6.11
C PHE A 54 -2.69 18.29 7.33
N ASP A 55 -3.19 17.06 7.38
CA ASP A 55 -2.89 16.13 8.47
C ASP A 55 -1.49 15.53 8.31
N GLY A 56 -1.02 15.41 7.06
CA GLY A 56 0.30 14.91 6.71
C GLY A 56 1.38 15.97 6.56
N TYR A 57 2.63 15.53 6.47
CA TYR A 57 3.73 16.41 6.04
C TYR A 57 3.51 16.82 4.59
N VAL A 58 3.78 18.09 4.26
CA VAL A 58 3.60 18.62 2.91
C VAL A 58 4.93 19.10 2.30
N SER A 59 5.14 18.77 1.03
CA SER A 59 6.28 19.23 0.21
C SER A 59 5.81 19.71 -1.16
N TRP A 60 6.71 20.34 -1.93
CA TRP A 60 6.51 20.60 -3.36
C TRP A 60 7.44 19.73 -4.19
N SER A 61 6.94 19.19 -5.29
CA SER A 61 7.70 18.37 -6.22
C SER A 61 7.58 18.94 -7.64
N PRO A 62 8.69 19.17 -8.36
CA PRO A 62 8.64 19.54 -9.77
C PRO A 62 7.89 18.50 -10.59
N LYS A 63 7.15 18.94 -11.62
CA LYS A 63 6.26 18.08 -12.43
C LYS A 63 6.94 16.81 -12.93
N GLU A 64 8.10 16.94 -13.57
CA GLU A 64 8.81 15.77 -14.12
C GLU A 64 9.31 14.80 -13.05
N VAL A 65 9.70 15.32 -11.88
CA VAL A 65 10.14 14.49 -10.74
C VAL A 65 8.95 13.74 -10.17
N PHE A 66 7.83 14.44 -9.99
CA PHE A 66 6.58 13.85 -9.51
C PHE A 66 6.09 12.73 -10.43
N GLU A 67 5.96 13.01 -11.73
CA GLU A 67 5.42 12.07 -12.72
C GLU A 67 6.32 10.84 -12.94
N LYS A 68 7.62 10.95 -12.62
CA LYS A 68 8.55 9.80 -12.61
C LYS A 68 8.48 8.99 -11.32
N ALA A 69 8.22 9.64 -10.18
CA ALA A 69 8.26 9.02 -8.86
C ALA A 69 6.92 8.41 -8.43
N TYR A 70 5.80 9.01 -8.85
CA TYR A 70 4.46 8.69 -8.37
C TYR A 70 3.55 8.26 -9.52
N ARG A 71 2.56 7.42 -9.19
CA ARG A 71 1.51 6.97 -10.09
C ARG A 71 0.16 7.04 -9.37
N PRO A 72 -0.97 7.20 -10.09
CA PRO A 72 -2.28 6.99 -9.51
C PRO A 72 -2.39 5.62 -8.83
N VAL A 73 -3.27 5.50 -7.83
CA VAL A 73 -3.53 4.23 -7.15
C VAL A 73 -4.24 3.18 -8.02
N SER A 74 -4.51 3.52 -9.28
CA SER A 74 -4.94 2.64 -10.37
C SER A 74 -3.83 2.57 -11.43
N GLY A 75 -3.28 1.38 -11.67
CA GLY A 75 -2.10 1.20 -12.54
C GLY A 75 -0.79 1.08 -11.76
N LEU A 76 -0.85 0.39 -10.62
CA LEU A 76 0.29 0.10 -9.76
C LEU A 76 1.09 -1.08 -10.32
N SER A 77 2.40 -1.07 -10.09
CA SER A 77 3.22 -2.27 -10.24
C SER A 77 2.96 -3.25 -9.10
N PHE A 78 3.32 -4.51 -9.30
CA PHE A 78 3.23 -5.53 -8.25
C PHE A 78 3.91 -5.12 -6.94
N GLY A 79 5.11 -4.53 -7.00
CA GLY A 79 5.83 -4.09 -5.81
C GLY A 79 5.05 -3.06 -4.99
N ILE A 80 4.40 -2.09 -5.64
CA ILE A 80 3.58 -1.09 -4.94
C ILE A 80 2.31 -1.72 -4.38
N ALA A 81 1.71 -2.69 -5.08
CA ALA A 81 0.58 -3.45 -4.57
C ALA A 81 0.91 -4.22 -3.28
N ILE A 82 2.12 -4.81 -3.18
CA ILE A 82 2.58 -5.46 -1.95
C ILE A 82 2.73 -4.46 -0.80
N GLU A 83 3.27 -3.26 -1.05
CA GLU A 83 3.36 -2.21 -0.03
C GLU A 83 1.97 -1.75 0.43
N ALA A 84 1.00 -1.61 -0.49
CA ALA A 84 -0.39 -1.31 -0.13
C ALA A 84 -1.01 -2.42 0.73
N LEU A 85 -0.77 -3.69 0.42
CA LEU A 85 -1.21 -4.82 1.22
C LEU A 85 -0.63 -4.80 2.65
N ARG A 86 0.67 -4.49 2.80
CA ARG A 86 1.32 -4.35 4.11
C ARG A 86 0.71 -3.22 4.95
N GLN A 87 0.21 -2.17 4.30
CA GLN A 87 -0.55 -1.09 4.93
C GLN A 87 -2.02 -1.45 5.22
N GLY A 88 -2.41 -2.72 5.00
CA GLY A 88 -3.77 -3.21 5.26
C GLY A 88 -4.80 -2.82 4.20
N LYS A 89 -4.36 -2.27 3.06
CA LYS A 89 -5.25 -2.01 1.93
C LYS A 89 -5.60 -3.32 1.22
N LYS A 90 -6.71 -3.34 0.51
CA LYS A 90 -7.01 -4.40 -0.46
C LYS A 90 -6.53 -3.96 -1.84
N VAL A 91 -6.09 -4.91 -2.65
CA VAL A 91 -5.69 -4.64 -4.02
C VAL A 91 -6.32 -5.62 -5.00
N ALA A 92 -6.51 -5.21 -6.24
CA ALA A 92 -7.01 -6.05 -7.32
C ALA A 92 -6.24 -5.75 -8.60
N ARG A 93 -6.32 -6.64 -9.60
CA ARG A 93 -5.87 -6.35 -10.96
C ARG A 93 -7.05 -5.97 -11.83
N ALA A 94 -6.88 -4.98 -12.71
CA ALA A 94 -7.90 -4.62 -13.68
C ALA A 94 -8.15 -5.75 -14.71
N GLY A 95 -7.12 -6.51 -15.05
CA GLY A 95 -7.16 -7.61 -16.03
C GLY A 95 -7.60 -8.97 -15.46
N TRP A 96 -8.06 -9.05 -14.21
CA TRP A 96 -8.62 -10.30 -13.70
C TRP A 96 -9.99 -10.60 -14.29
N ASN A 97 -10.21 -11.88 -14.63
CA ASN A 97 -11.42 -12.36 -15.32
C ASN A 97 -12.67 -12.45 -14.42
N GLY A 98 -12.58 -12.09 -13.14
CA GLY A 98 -13.66 -12.23 -12.17
C GLY A 98 -14.02 -10.91 -11.50
N LYS A 99 -15.32 -10.62 -11.39
CA LYS A 99 -15.81 -9.40 -10.72
C LYS A 99 -15.61 -9.50 -9.21
N GLY A 100 -15.20 -8.39 -8.59
CA GLY A 100 -15.12 -8.28 -7.13
C GLY A 100 -14.04 -9.15 -6.49
N MET A 101 -13.06 -9.62 -7.26
CA MET A 101 -11.86 -10.28 -6.74
C MET A 101 -10.92 -9.26 -6.10
N TRP A 102 -10.27 -9.62 -5.00
CA TRP A 102 -9.25 -8.79 -4.35
C TRP A 102 -8.28 -9.63 -3.52
N LEU A 103 -7.11 -9.07 -3.26
CA LEU A 103 -6.14 -9.55 -2.29
C LEU A 103 -6.21 -8.75 -0.99
N ALA A 104 -5.95 -9.43 0.12
CA ALA A 104 -5.71 -8.80 1.41
C ALA A 104 -4.57 -9.48 2.14
N TYR A 105 -3.86 -8.71 2.95
CA TYR A 105 -2.87 -9.23 3.87
C TYR A 105 -3.55 -9.82 5.11
N VAL A 106 -3.34 -11.12 5.34
CA VAL A 106 -3.81 -11.81 6.54
C VAL A 106 -2.71 -11.74 7.59
N LYS A 107 -3.01 -11.04 8.68
CA LYS A 107 -2.10 -10.91 9.84
C LYS A 107 -1.97 -12.25 10.59
N PRO A 108 -0.89 -12.44 11.37
CA PRO A 108 -0.82 -13.50 12.36
C PRO A 108 -2.03 -13.46 13.30
N TYR A 109 -2.42 -14.63 13.82
CA TYR A 109 -3.53 -14.74 14.77
C TYR A 109 -3.35 -13.84 15.99
N THR A 110 -2.12 -13.71 16.48
CA THR A 110 -1.74 -12.91 17.66
C THR A 110 -1.99 -11.40 17.49
N GLU A 111 -2.13 -10.92 16.24
CA GLU A 111 -2.33 -9.50 15.92
C GLU A 111 -3.72 -9.22 15.31
N ALA A 112 -4.54 -10.26 15.16
CA ALA A 112 -5.87 -10.14 14.56
C ALA A 112 -6.88 -9.57 15.56
N VAL A 113 -7.52 -8.45 15.22
CA VAL A 113 -8.68 -7.94 15.97
C VAL A 113 -9.90 -8.74 15.53
N HIS A 114 -10.36 -9.67 16.37
CA HIS A 114 -11.59 -10.42 16.14
C HIS A 114 -12.81 -9.53 16.35
N THR A 115 -13.25 -8.82 15.31
CA THR A 115 -14.61 -8.28 15.26
C THR A 115 -15.56 -9.38 14.77
N GLY A 116 -16.81 -9.41 15.24
CA GLY A 116 -17.77 -10.50 14.96
C GLY A 116 -18.11 -10.73 13.47
N SER A 117 -17.64 -9.85 12.58
CA SER A 117 -17.76 -9.95 11.12
C SER A 117 -16.46 -10.33 10.39
N THR A 118 -15.34 -10.46 11.10
CA THR A 118 -14.06 -10.86 10.51
C THR A 118 -14.01 -12.39 10.45
N PRO A 119 -13.85 -13.01 9.26
CA PRO A 119 -13.64 -14.44 9.16
C PRO A 119 -12.44 -14.80 10.03
N CYS A 120 -12.69 -15.53 11.12
CA CYS A 120 -11.61 -16.10 11.89
C CYS A 120 -10.95 -17.15 11.00
N PHE A 121 -9.77 -16.84 10.48
CA PHE A 121 -8.82 -17.85 9.99
C PHE A 121 -8.26 -18.60 11.21
N CYS A 122 -9.14 -19.09 12.07
CA CYS A 122 -8.75 -20.06 13.05
C CYS A 122 -8.38 -21.29 12.22
N SER A 123 -7.16 -21.75 12.40
CA SER A 123 -6.68 -23.06 11.99
C SER A 123 -7.57 -24.14 12.60
N ARG A 124 -8.79 -24.33 12.07
CA ARG A 124 -9.58 -25.54 12.25
C ARG A 124 -9.00 -26.61 11.32
N VAL A 125 -7.71 -26.87 11.46
CA VAL A 125 -7.06 -27.99 10.79
C VAL A 125 -7.53 -29.25 11.54
N PHE A 126 -8.03 -30.22 10.77
CA PHE A 126 -8.38 -31.56 11.23
C PHE A 126 -7.21 -32.17 12.01
N GLU A 127 -7.46 -32.57 13.26
CA GLU A 127 -6.52 -33.17 14.23
C GLU A 127 -5.18 -32.43 14.43
N LEU A 128 -4.73 -32.31 15.67
CA LEU A 128 -3.40 -31.74 15.92
C LEU A 128 -2.35 -32.67 15.30
N PRO A 129 -1.38 -32.14 14.53
CA PRO A 129 -0.32 -32.96 13.95
C PRO A 129 0.48 -33.63 15.08
N GLU A 130 0.95 -34.85 14.82
CA GLU A 130 1.91 -35.51 15.72
C GLU A 130 3.12 -34.61 15.94
N GLY A 131 3.60 -34.55 17.18
CA GLY A 131 4.85 -33.85 17.47
C GLY A 131 6.04 -34.58 16.87
N ALA A 132 7.12 -33.85 16.59
CA ALA A 132 8.38 -34.47 16.18
C ALA A 132 9.08 -35.07 17.41
N GLN A 133 9.76 -36.20 17.25
CA GLN A 133 10.62 -36.80 18.28
C GLN A 133 9.98 -36.99 19.68
N GLY A 134 8.67 -37.26 19.75
CA GLY A 134 7.97 -37.47 21.02
C GLY A 134 7.46 -36.19 21.69
N ASP A 135 7.58 -35.04 21.02
CA ASP A 135 6.90 -33.81 21.44
C ASP A 135 5.37 -34.01 21.48
N PRO A 136 4.66 -33.33 22.38
CA PRO A 136 3.21 -33.33 22.38
C PRO A 136 2.68 -32.70 21.10
N LYS A 137 1.51 -33.18 20.66
CA LYS A 137 0.75 -32.58 19.57
C LYS A 137 0.53 -31.09 19.85
N ARG A 138 0.87 -30.23 18.89
CA ARG A 138 0.68 -28.79 19.00
C ARG A 138 0.19 -28.21 17.67
N ALA A 139 -0.62 -27.15 17.75
CA ALA A 139 -1.01 -26.42 16.56
C ALA A 139 0.23 -25.70 15.98
N PRO A 140 0.43 -25.74 14.66
CA PRO A 140 1.46 -24.92 14.04
C PRO A 140 1.14 -23.43 14.22
N GLU A 141 2.19 -22.60 14.34
CA GLU A 141 2.05 -21.16 14.32
C GLU A 141 1.61 -20.70 12.92
N GLN A 142 0.57 -19.87 12.85
CA GLN A 142 0.12 -19.28 11.60
C GLN A 142 0.89 -17.99 11.31
N LEU A 143 1.75 -18.05 10.29
CA LEU A 143 2.46 -16.89 9.76
C LEU A 143 1.54 -16.02 8.88
N PRO A 144 1.88 -14.73 8.67
CA PRO A 144 1.12 -13.89 7.75
C PRO A 144 1.21 -14.39 6.31
N TYR A 145 0.15 -14.19 5.55
CA TYR A 145 0.10 -14.55 4.12
C TYR A 145 -0.88 -13.63 3.37
N ILE A 146 -0.92 -13.76 2.05
CA ILE A 146 -1.88 -13.02 1.21
C ILE A 146 -3.05 -13.95 0.88
N ALA A 147 -4.26 -13.52 1.18
CA ALA A 147 -5.48 -14.21 0.77
C ALA A 147 -6.10 -13.52 -0.44
N MET A 148 -6.70 -14.32 -1.31
CA MET A 148 -7.52 -13.85 -2.42
C MET A 148 -8.98 -14.15 -2.09
N LYS A 149 -9.83 -13.13 -2.20
CA LYS A 149 -11.25 -13.35 -2.43
C LYS A 149 -11.46 -13.63 -3.92
N THR A 150 -11.99 -14.81 -4.24
CA THR A 150 -12.28 -15.26 -5.59
C THR A 150 -13.61 -14.71 -6.10
N ALA A 151 -13.86 -14.86 -7.40
CA ALA A 151 -15.07 -14.35 -8.06
C ALA A 151 -16.38 -15.02 -7.56
N ASP A 152 -16.26 -16.21 -6.98
CA ASP A 152 -17.34 -17.01 -6.41
C ASP A 152 -17.41 -16.88 -4.87
N GLU A 153 -16.95 -15.75 -4.34
CA GLU A 153 -17.04 -15.38 -2.91
C GLU A 153 -16.32 -16.34 -1.95
N LYS A 154 -15.29 -17.05 -2.43
CA LYS A 154 -14.43 -17.89 -1.60
C LYS A 154 -13.17 -17.12 -1.20
N LEU A 155 -12.57 -17.50 -0.09
CA LEU A 155 -11.33 -16.91 0.42
C LEU A 155 -10.27 -18.00 0.46
N VAL A 156 -9.19 -17.83 -0.29
CA VAL A 156 -8.13 -18.84 -0.43
C VAL A 156 -6.75 -18.19 -0.28
N PRO A 157 -5.71 -18.93 0.15
CA PRO A 157 -4.34 -18.47 0.02
C PRO A 157 -4.03 -18.13 -1.43
N TRP A 158 -3.40 -16.98 -1.66
CA TRP A 158 -3.05 -16.55 -3.01
C TRP A 158 -1.63 -16.96 -3.36
N LEU A 159 -1.47 -17.49 -4.58
CA LEU A 159 -0.18 -17.76 -5.20
C LEU A 159 -0.02 -16.81 -6.39
N ALA A 160 0.99 -15.93 -6.33
CA ALA A 160 1.27 -15.01 -7.43
C ALA A 160 1.86 -15.75 -8.63
N SER A 161 1.23 -15.61 -9.80
CA SER A 161 1.81 -16.09 -11.05
C SER A 161 2.87 -15.12 -11.59
N GLN A 162 3.74 -15.55 -12.50
CA GLN A 162 4.66 -14.62 -13.20
C GLN A 162 3.90 -13.49 -13.89
N THR A 163 2.70 -13.76 -14.41
CA THR A 163 1.87 -12.73 -15.04
C THR A 163 1.31 -11.73 -14.04
N ASP A 164 1.11 -12.11 -12.78
CA ASP A 164 0.71 -11.20 -11.71
C ASP A 164 1.89 -10.33 -11.26
N VAL A 165 3.06 -10.95 -11.09
CA VAL A 165 4.28 -10.27 -10.62
C VAL A 165 4.77 -9.22 -11.63
N LEU A 166 4.64 -9.50 -12.93
CA LEU A 166 5.06 -8.58 -14.00
C LEU A 166 3.96 -7.60 -14.42
N ALA A 167 2.80 -7.61 -13.77
CA ALA A 167 1.70 -6.73 -14.13
C ALA A 167 1.85 -5.32 -13.55
N GLU A 168 1.33 -4.35 -14.31
CA GLU A 168 1.29 -2.93 -13.96
C GLU A 168 -0.15 -2.38 -13.88
N ASP A 169 -1.14 -3.28 -13.80
CA ASP A 169 -2.56 -2.96 -13.76
C ASP A 169 -3.18 -3.17 -12.37
N TRP A 170 -2.35 -3.16 -11.32
CA TRP A 170 -2.82 -3.29 -9.95
C TRP A 170 -3.52 -2.01 -9.49
N GLN A 171 -4.48 -2.14 -8.58
CA GLN A 171 -5.20 -1.01 -8.01
C GLN A 171 -5.60 -1.26 -6.56
N ILE A 172 -5.63 -0.21 -5.76
CA ILE A 172 -6.22 -0.25 -4.40
C ILE A 172 -7.75 -0.24 -4.53
N VAL A 173 -8.45 -1.10 -3.77
CA VAL A 173 -9.93 -1.25 -3.78
C VAL A 173 -10.56 -1.19 -2.39
#